data_AF-A0AAP0J3R3-F1
#
_entry.id   AF-A0AAP0J3R3-F1
#
_cell.length_a   1.000
_cell.length_b   1.000
_cell.length_c   1.000
_cell.angle_alpha   90.00
_cell.angle_beta   90.00
_cell.angle_gamma   90.00
#
_symmetry.space_group_name_H-M   'P 1'
#
loop_
_entity.id
_entity.type
_entity.pdbx_description
1 polymer ?
#
loop_
_entity_poly.entity_id
_entity_poly.type
_entity_poly.pdbx_seq_one_letter_code
_entity_poly.pdbx_strand_id
1 'polypeptide(L)'
;MQLMPKPKPKQQQQQQQQRRHFFLSVVSSFSAQHGAKADNIANANAITRIELITQQRFGDSNFARASFLALVSAALVFVHPALAFKGGGPYGSEVTRGQDLSGKDFSAKTLIKQDFKTSILRQANFKGAKLLGASFFDADLTGADLSDADLRGADFSLANVTKANLTNANLEGALATGNTSFKGSNITGADFTDVPLREDQREYLCKAADGVNPTTGNATRDTLLCK
;
A
#
# COMPACT_ATOMS: atom_id res chain seq x y z
N MET A 1 -21.51 -31.31 7.16
CA MET A 1 -20.29 -31.03 7.97
C MET A 1 -20.20 -29.54 8.21
N GLN A 2 -20.58 -29.06 9.40
CA GLN A 2 -20.38 -27.65 9.77
C GLN A 2 -18.93 -27.44 10.23
N LEU A 3 -18.21 -26.54 9.56
CA LEU A 3 -16.87 -26.11 9.92
C LEU A 3 -16.93 -25.30 11.22
N MET A 4 -16.46 -25.90 12.32
CA MET A 4 -16.27 -25.17 13.57
C MET A 4 -15.12 -24.17 13.41
N PRO A 5 -15.26 -22.92 13.89
CA PRO A 5 -14.19 -21.93 13.86
C PRO A 5 -13.01 -22.38 14.73
N LYS A 6 -11.80 -22.36 14.16
CA LYS A 6 -10.56 -22.73 14.88
C LYS A 6 -10.34 -21.82 16.10
N PRO A 7 -9.87 -22.36 17.24
CA PRO A 7 -9.63 -21.59 18.44
C PRO A 7 -8.55 -20.52 18.20
N LYS A 8 -8.81 -19.30 18.66
CA LYS A 8 -7.86 -18.18 18.55
C LYS A 8 -6.57 -18.48 19.34
N PRO A 9 -5.39 -18.13 18.80
CA PRO A 9 -4.12 -18.37 19.48
C PRO A 9 -4.05 -17.70 20.85
N LYS A 10 -3.42 -18.35 21.83
CA LYS A 10 -3.37 -17.93 23.25
C LYS A 10 -2.95 -16.46 23.45
N GLN A 11 -2.09 -15.93 22.59
CA GLN A 11 -1.67 -14.51 22.61
C GLN A 11 -2.81 -13.54 22.28
N GLN A 12 -3.70 -13.87 21.34
CA GLN A 12 -4.86 -13.05 21.02
C GLN A 12 -5.90 -13.06 22.14
N GLN A 13 -6.06 -14.20 22.84
CA GLN A 13 -6.92 -14.28 24.01
C GLN A 13 -6.35 -13.46 25.19
N GLN A 14 -5.04 -13.52 25.42
CA GLN A 14 -4.36 -12.70 26.43
C GLN A 14 -4.47 -11.21 26.13
N GLN A 15 -4.29 -10.81 24.87
CA GLN A 15 -4.42 -9.40 24.46
C GLN A 15 -5.87 -8.92 24.58
N GLN A 16 -6.86 -9.77 24.27
CA GLN A 16 -8.27 -9.44 24.45
C GLN A 16 -8.66 -9.37 25.94
N GLN A 17 -8.10 -10.22 26.79
CA GLN A 17 -8.25 -10.15 28.26
C GLN A 17 -7.59 -8.89 28.84
N GLN A 18 -6.37 -8.53 28.41
CA GLN A 18 -5.68 -7.32 28.84
C GLN A 18 -6.42 -6.04 28.45
N ARG A 19 -6.97 -5.99 27.22
CA ARG A 19 -7.81 -4.86 26.78
C ARG A 19 -9.09 -4.75 27.59
N ARG A 20 -9.72 -5.88 27.95
CA ARG A 20 -10.92 -5.90 28.79
C ARG A 20 -10.61 -5.47 30.23
N HIS A 21 -9.47 -5.88 30.77
CA HIS A 21 -9.01 -5.48 32.11
C HIS A 21 -8.68 -3.99 32.18
N PHE A 22 -7.99 -3.47 31.16
CA PHE A 22 -7.66 -2.05 31.05
C PHE A 22 -8.92 -1.20 30.90
N PHE A 23 -9.85 -1.61 30.03
CA PHE A 23 -11.14 -0.91 29.85
C PHE A 23 -11.95 -0.87 31.15
N LEU A 24 -12.05 -1.99 31.87
CA LEU A 24 -12.71 -2.04 33.18
C LEU A 24 -12.01 -1.17 34.23
N SER A 25 -10.67 -1.09 34.21
CA SER A 25 -9.89 -0.23 35.11
C SER A 25 -10.09 1.26 34.83
N VAL A 26 -10.25 1.64 33.55
CA VAL A 26 -10.52 3.03 33.17
C VAL A 26 -11.95 3.42 33.55
N VAL A 27 -12.93 2.54 33.30
CA VAL A 27 -14.34 2.76 33.67
C VAL A 27 -14.52 2.81 35.19
N SER A 28 -13.86 1.94 35.95
CA SER A 28 -13.95 1.95 37.42
C SER A 28 -13.31 3.21 38.03
N SER A 29 -12.19 3.67 37.48
CA SER A 29 -11.54 4.92 37.91
C SER A 29 -12.42 6.14 37.64
N PHE A 30 -13.16 6.12 36.52
CA PHE A 30 -14.11 7.17 36.17
C PHE A 30 -15.35 7.18 37.08
N SER A 31 -15.91 6.01 37.40
CA SER A 31 -17.03 5.87 38.34
C SER A 31 -16.67 6.25 39.78
N ALA A 32 -15.43 5.99 40.22
CA ALA A 32 -14.95 6.36 41.55
C ALA A 32 -14.83 7.88 41.75
N GLN A 33 -14.58 8.66 40.69
CA GLN A 33 -14.50 10.12 40.76
C GLN A 33 -15.85 10.84 40.64
N HIS A 34 -16.91 10.18 40.18
CA HIS A 34 -18.18 10.85 39.81
C HIS A 34 -19.45 10.24 40.42
N GLY A 35 -19.35 9.27 41.33
CA GLY A 35 -20.49 8.84 42.18
C GLY A 35 -21.73 8.31 41.43
N ALA A 36 -21.57 7.74 40.23
CA ALA A 36 -22.68 7.20 39.45
C ALA A 36 -22.83 5.68 39.64
N LYS A 37 -24.01 5.25 40.13
CA LYS A 37 -24.41 3.84 40.25
C LYS A 37 -24.39 3.17 38.87
N ALA A 38 -23.62 2.09 38.74
CA ALA A 38 -23.46 1.33 37.52
C ALA A 38 -24.58 0.27 37.39
N ASP A 39 -25.69 0.63 36.75
CA ASP A 39 -26.69 -0.36 36.31
C ASP A 39 -26.60 -0.57 34.79
N ASN A 40 -26.20 -1.79 34.44
CA ASN A 40 -26.51 -2.53 33.22
C ASN A 40 -26.25 -1.84 31.86
N ILE A 41 -25.08 -2.08 31.26
CA ILE A 41 -24.88 -1.92 29.80
C ILE A 41 -24.43 -3.26 29.21
N ALA A 42 -25.42 -4.13 28.98
CA ALA A 42 -25.32 -5.28 28.11
C ALA A 42 -26.27 -5.07 26.92
N ASN A 43 -25.83 -4.38 25.87
CA ASN A 43 -26.16 -4.80 24.51
C ASN A 43 -25.32 -4.06 23.46
N ALA A 44 -24.99 -4.77 22.40
CA ALA A 44 -24.24 -4.32 21.24
C ALA A 44 -25.02 -3.29 20.39
N ASN A 45 -24.28 -2.55 19.57
CA ASN A 45 -24.73 -1.59 18.53
C ASN A 45 -25.07 -0.17 18.99
N ALA A 46 -24.06 0.62 19.37
CA ALA A 46 -24.22 2.09 19.48
C ALA A 46 -22.92 2.90 19.30
N ILE A 47 -21.91 2.39 18.56
CA ILE A 47 -20.67 3.16 18.31
C ILE A 47 -20.92 4.33 17.33
N THR A 48 -22.04 4.35 16.60
CA THR A 48 -22.34 5.37 15.59
C THR A 48 -23.28 6.50 16.06
N ARG A 49 -23.56 6.64 17.37
CA ARG A 49 -24.46 7.71 17.88
C ARG A 49 -23.89 8.56 19.02
N ILE A 50 -22.59 8.50 19.29
CA ILE A 50 -21.95 9.30 20.35
C ILE A 50 -21.33 10.61 19.83
N GLU A 51 -21.21 10.80 18.51
CA GLU A 51 -20.63 12.04 17.95
C GLU A 51 -21.59 13.26 17.86
N LEU A 52 -22.85 13.16 18.29
CA LEU A 52 -23.84 14.23 18.03
C LEU A 52 -24.66 14.77 19.21
N ILE A 53 -24.37 14.39 20.47
CA ILE A 53 -25.20 14.84 21.63
C ILE A 53 -24.41 15.59 22.73
N THR A 54 -23.12 15.88 22.57
CA THR A 54 -22.32 16.59 23.63
C THR A 54 -21.91 18.02 23.29
N GLN A 55 -22.68 18.74 22.46
CA GLN A 55 -22.44 20.16 22.17
C GLN A 55 -23.44 21.13 22.82
N GLN A 56 -24.42 20.66 23.62
CA GLN A 56 -25.49 21.56 24.12
C GLN A 56 -25.64 21.69 25.64
N ARG A 57 -24.70 21.19 26.43
CA ARG A 57 -24.67 21.50 27.86
C ARG A 57 -23.24 21.45 28.34
N PHE A 58 -22.56 22.59 28.36
CA PHE A 58 -21.63 22.98 29.44
C PHE A 58 -21.20 24.41 29.14
N GLY A 59 -21.73 25.34 29.92
CA GLY A 59 -21.39 26.75 29.89
C GLY A 59 -19.98 27.02 30.41
N ASP A 60 -19.43 28.09 29.87
CA ASP A 60 -18.30 28.91 30.32
C ASP A 60 -17.57 28.47 31.60
N SER A 61 -16.41 27.82 31.42
CA SER A 61 -15.27 28.01 32.32
C SER A 61 -13.96 27.62 31.62
N ASN A 62 -12.98 28.52 31.67
CA ASN A 62 -11.65 28.38 31.05
C ASN A 62 -10.82 27.18 31.58
N PHE A 63 -11.33 26.44 32.57
CA PHE A 63 -10.63 25.30 33.19
C PHE A 63 -10.82 23.98 32.41
N ALA A 64 -11.87 23.87 31.58
CA ALA A 64 -12.15 22.66 30.80
C ALA A 64 -11.28 22.48 29.54
N ARG A 65 -10.63 23.55 29.07
CA ARG A 65 -9.79 23.52 27.86
C ARG A 65 -8.45 22.82 28.09
N ALA A 66 -7.80 23.06 29.23
CA ALA A 66 -6.46 22.52 29.51
C ALA A 66 -6.46 20.99 29.67
N SER A 67 -7.47 20.44 30.32
CA SER A 67 -7.56 18.99 30.60
C SER A 67 -8.02 18.17 29.39
N PHE A 68 -8.84 18.75 28.50
CA PHE A 68 -9.30 18.07 27.29
C PHE A 68 -8.20 18.05 26.21
N LEU A 69 -7.41 19.12 26.08
CA LEU A 69 -6.22 19.14 25.23
C LEU A 69 -5.18 18.11 25.70
N ALA A 70 -4.97 17.94 27.02
CA ALA A 70 -4.04 16.95 27.54
C ALA A 70 -4.47 15.48 27.27
N LEU A 71 -5.77 15.18 27.35
CA LEU A 71 -6.29 13.83 27.09
C LEU A 71 -6.34 13.47 25.59
N VAL A 72 -6.62 14.45 24.71
CA VAL A 72 -6.49 14.27 23.26
C VAL A 72 -5.02 14.14 22.86
N SER A 73 -4.10 14.82 23.57
CA SER A 73 -2.65 14.69 23.36
C SER A 73 -2.11 13.32 23.74
N ALA A 74 -2.60 12.72 24.83
CA ALA A 74 -2.12 11.41 25.30
C ALA A 74 -2.64 10.23 24.45
N ALA A 75 -3.76 10.39 23.75
CA ALA A 75 -4.30 9.37 22.84
C ALA A 75 -3.60 9.34 21.46
N LEU A 76 -2.85 10.38 21.09
CA LEU A 76 -2.22 10.51 19.77
C LEU A 76 -0.75 10.04 19.70
N VAL A 77 -0.15 9.57 20.80
CA VAL A 77 1.32 9.30 20.85
C VAL A 77 1.71 7.82 20.94
N PHE A 78 0.77 6.88 20.85
CA PHE A 78 1.09 5.44 20.87
C PHE A 78 0.72 4.68 19.59
N VAL A 79 0.95 5.29 18.43
CA VAL A 79 1.26 4.50 17.23
C VAL A 79 2.78 4.49 17.12
N HIS A 80 3.44 3.48 17.69
CA HIS A 80 4.86 3.26 17.41
C HIS A 80 5.03 3.07 15.89
N PRO A 81 5.85 3.89 15.20
CA PRO A 81 6.14 3.71 13.78
C PRO A 81 6.83 2.37 13.46
N ALA A 82 7.23 1.61 14.48
CA ALA A 82 7.84 0.29 14.35
C ALA A 82 6.83 -0.86 14.19
N LEU A 83 5.51 -0.62 14.30
CA LEU A 83 4.50 -1.66 14.11
C LEU A 83 4.02 -1.65 12.66
N ALA A 84 4.56 -2.61 11.91
CA ALA A 84 4.20 -3.05 10.55
C ALA A 84 4.97 -2.41 9.37
N PHE A 85 6.30 -2.53 9.36
CA PHE A 85 7.03 -2.60 8.10
C PHE A 85 6.66 -3.92 7.38
N LYS A 86 5.58 -3.90 6.59
CA LYS A 86 5.10 -5.08 5.84
C LYS A 86 4.92 -4.86 4.34
N GLY A 87 5.35 -3.71 3.82
CA GLY A 87 5.62 -3.44 2.41
C GLY A 87 6.78 -2.45 2.37
N GLY A 88 7.68 -2.52 1.38
CA GLY A 88 8.74 -1.53 1.28
C GLY A 88 8.20 -0.14 0.90
N GLY A 89 9.11 0.80 0.62
CA GLY A 89 8.81 2.18 0.27
C GLY A 89 8.33 3.03 1.46
N PRO A 90 8.08 4.34 1.25
CA PRO A 90 7.69 5.25 2.33
C PRO A 90 6.21 5.14 2.72
N TYR A 91 5.38 4.47 1.91
CA TYR A 91 3.97 4.27 2.18
C TYR A 91 3.76 2.91 2.83
N GLY A 92 3.00 2.86 3.92
CA GLY A 92 2.60 1.58 4.52
C GLY A 92 1.83 0.73 3.50
N SER A 93 1.96 -0.60 3.59
CA SER A 93 1.37 -1.53 2.61
C SER A 93 -0.13 -1.34 2.41
N GLU A 94 -0.85 -0.95 3.46
CA GLU A 94 -2.28 -0.63 3.46
C GLU A 94 -2.66 0.55 2.57
N VAL A 95 -1.70 1.43 2.25
CA VAL A 95 -1.91 2.62 1.42
C VAL A 95 -1.83 2.28 -0.07
N THR A 96 -1.00 1.30 -0.44
CA THR A 96 -0.71 1.03 -1.85
C THR A 96 -1.21 -0.31 -2.35
N ARG A 97 -1.36 -1.32 -1.49
CA ARG A 97 -1.74 -2.68 -1.87
C ARG A 97 -3.25 -2.85 -2.02
N GLY A 98 -3.66 -3.43 -3.13
CA GLY A 98 -5.06 -3.76 -3.41
C GLY A 98 -5.96 -2.53 -3.47
N GLN A 99 -5.37 -1.35 -3.71
CA GLN A 99 -6.07 -0.07 -3.74
C GLN A 99 -6.39 0.32 -5.19
N ASP A 100 -7.43 1.14 -5.36
CA ASP A 100 -7.62 1.90 -6.59
C ASP A 100 -6.83 3.21 -6.52
N LEU A 101 -5.78 3.26 -7.32
CA LEU A 101 -4.82 4.34 -7.44
C LEU A 101 -4.77 4.83 -8.90
N SER A 102 -5.87 4.66 -9.64
CA SER A 102 -5.99 5.12 -11.01
C SER A 102 -5.72 6.64 -11.11
N GLY A 103 -4.91 7.03 -12.09
CA GLY A 103 -4.55 8.43 -12.35
C GLY A 103 -3.71 9.12 -11.27
N LYS A 104 -3.24 8.39 -10.24
CA LYS A 104 -2.45 8.99 -9.15
C LYS A 104 -1.04 9.33 -9.61
N ASP A 105 -0.52 10.43 -9.06
CA ASP A 105 0.81 10.93 -9.37
C ASP A 105 1.85 10.47 -8.34
N PHE A 106 2.76 9.64 -8.84
CA PHE A 106 3.93 9.08 -8.17
C PHE A 106 5.23 9.50 -8.86
N SER A 107 5.20 10.48 -9.76
CA SER A 107 6.37 10.91 -10.53
C SER A 107 7.51 11.37 -9.60
N ALA A 108 8.74 11.00 -9.97
CA ALA A 108 9.99 11.26 -9.25
C ALA A 108 10.02 10.78 -7.78
N LYS A 109 9.03 10.02 -7.30
CA LYS A 109 9.00 9.57 -5.91
C LYS A 109 9.97 8.41 -5.67
N THR A 110 10.48 8.34 -4.45
CA THR A 110 11.21 7.17 -3.96
C THR A 110 10.21 6.14 -3.44
N LEU A 111 10.10 5.01 -4.14
CA LEU A 111 9.15 3.93 -3.93
C LEU A 111 9.84 2.56 -3.90
N ILE A 112 11.09 2.54 -3.43
CA ILE A 112 11.94 1.35 -3.38
C ILE A 112 11.23 0.26 -2.56
N LYS A 113 11.00 -0.91 -3.17
CA LYS A 113 10.29 -2.05 -2.57
C LYS A 113 8.82 -1.80 -2.22
N GLN A 114 8.19 -0.75 -2.74
CA GLN A 114 6.78 -0.44 -2.46
C GLN A 114 5.86 -1.59 -2.91
N ASP A 115 4.87 -1.93 -2.07
CA ASP A 115 3.91 -3.00 -2.34
C ASP A 115 2.66 -2.45 -3.04
N PHE A 116 2.59 -2.60 -4.37
CA PHE A 116 1.42 -2.29 -5.20
C PHE A 116 0.66 -3.55 -5.63
N LYS A 117 0.87 -4.70 -4.96
CA LYS A 117 0.23 -5.96 -5.33
C LYS A 117 -1.29 -5.81 -5.48
N THR A 118 -1.87 -6.41 -6.52
CA THR A 118 -3.32 -6.44 -6.80
C THR A 118 -4.00 -5.07 -6.94
N SER A 119 -3.23 -4.01 -7.17
CA SER A 119 -3.76 -2.64 -7.22
C SER A 119 -4.21 -2.24 -8.61
N ILE A 120 -5.14 -1.30 -8.68
CA ILE A 120 -5.55 -0.68 -9.95
C ILE A 120 -4.75 0.61 -10.08
N LEU A 121 -3.84 0.64 -11.07
CA LEU A 121 -2.88 1.73 -11.34
C LEU A 121 -3.06 2.27 -12.75
N ARG A 122 -4.28 2.19 -13.28
CA ARG A 122 -4.62 2.65 -14.62
C ARG A 122 -4.28 4.13 -14.75
N GLN A 123 -3.52 4.48 -15.79
CA GLN A 123 -3.09 5.87 -16.03
C GLN A 123 -2.33 6.53 -14.86
N ALA A 124 -1.79 5.76 -13.91
CA ALA A 124 -0.95 6.31 -12.85
C ALA A 124 0.37 6.84 -13.45
N ASN A 125 0.87 7.92 -12.87
CA ASN A 125 2.12 8.54 -13.31
C ASN A 125 3.27 8.13 -12.38
N PHE A 126 4.17 7.29 -12.87
CA PHE A 126 5.41 6.85 -12.23
C PHE A 126 6.66 7.40 -12.93
N LYS A 127 6.52 8.44 -13.76
CA LYS A 127 7.63 8.99 -14.52
C LYS A 127 8.82 9.35 -13.62
N GLY A 128 9.99 8.81 -13.92
CA GLY A 128 11.23 9.04 -13.16
C GLY A 128 11.21 8.52 -11.71
N ALA A 129 10.23 7.69 -11.33
CA ALA A 129 10.15 7.16 -9.97
C ALA A 129 11.26 6.12 -9.69
N LYS A 130 11.69 6.03 -8.44
CA LYS A 130 12.65 5.02 -7.98
C LYS A 130 11.89 3.82 -7.41
N LEU A 131 11.76 2.77 -8.20
CA LEU A 131 10.92 1.60 -7.94
C LEU A 131 11.73 0.30 -7.80
N LEU A 132 13.03 0.42 -7.48
CA LEU A 132 13.91 -0.73 -7.22
C LEU A 132 13.23 -1.75 -6.30
N GLY A 133 12.98 -2.95 -6.81
CA GLY A 133 12.35 -4.06 -6.07
C GLY A 133 10.87 -3.87 -5.72
N ALA A 134 10.16 -2.90 -6.30
CA ALA A 134 8.73 -2.71 -6.08
C ALA A 134 7.91 -3.91 -6.58
N SER A 135 6.78 -4.21 -5.92
CA SER A 135 5.89 -5.29 -6.33
C SER A 135 4.66 -4.73 -7.03
N PHE A 136 4.51 -5.04 -8.31
CA PHE A 136 3.31 -4.85 -9.12
C PHE A 136 2.60 -6.17 -9.40
N PHE A 137 2.82 -7.19 -8.54
CA PHE A 137 2.25 -8.52 -8.73
C PHE A 137 0.73 -8.42 -8.90
N ASP A 138 0.21 -8.96 -10.01
CA ASP A 138 -1.22 -8.96 -10.35
C ASP A 138 -1.88 -7.57 -10.34
N ALA A 139 -1.10 -6.51 -10.58
CA ALA A 139 -1.60 -5.13 -10.68
C ALA A 139 -2.07 -4.78 -12.10
N ASP A 140 -3.00 -3.84 -12.21
CA ASP A 140 -3.46 -3.28 -13.49
C ASP A 140 -2.81 -1.91 -13.75
N LEU A 141 -1.75 -1.92 -14.57
CA LEU A 141 -0.97 -0.75 -14.99
C LEU A 141 -1.41 -0.24 -16.37
N THR A 142 -2.64 -0.53 -16.82
CA THR A 142 -3.07 -0.16 -18.17
C THR A 142 -2.90 1.35 -18.41
N GLY A 143 -2.08 1.73 -19.39
CA GLY A 143 -1.83 3.13 -19.73
C GLY A 143 -1.04 3.93 -18.69
N ALA A 144 -0.38 3.29 -17.72
CA ALA A 144 0.47 3.98 -16.75
C ALA A 144 1.73 4.57 -17.44
N ASP A 145 2.22 5.70 -16.91
CA ASP A 145 3.48 6.29 -17.35
C ASP A 145 4.62 5.85 -16.44
N LEU A 146 5.49 4.97 -16.90
CA LEU A 146 6.68 4.47 -16.22
C LEU A 146 7.97 4.98 -16.92
N SER A 147 7.88 6.03 -17.74
CA SER A 147 9.04 6.55 -18.46
C SER A 147 10.13 7.03 -17.50
N ASP A 148 11.39 6.79 -17.89
CA ASP A 148 12.58 7.15 -17.10
C ASP A 148 12.64 6.52 -15.68
N ALA A 149 11.78 5.54 -15.35
CA ALA A 149 11.73 4.94 -14.02
C ALA A 149 12.84 3.89 -13.80
N ASP A 150 13.33 3.82 -12.55
CA ASP A 150 14.23 2.75 -12.09
C ASP A 150 13.39 1.59 -11.56
N LEU A 151 13.18 0.57 -12.39
CA LEU A 151 12.36 -0.62 -12.14
C LEU A 151 13.19 -1.88 -11.87
N ARG A 152 14.48 -1.71 -11.55
CA ARG A 152 15.38 -2.86 -11.36
C ARG A 152 14.84 -3.81 -10.30
N GLY A 153 14.82 -5.10 -10.61
CA GLY A 153 14.28 -6.14 -9.72
C GLY A 153 12.80 -6.00 -9.35
N ALA A 154 12.02 -5.15 -10.02
CA ALA A 154 10.59 -5.03 -9.77
C ALA A 154 9.84 -6.30 -10.20
N ASP A 155 8.75 -6.64 -9.51
CA ASP A 155 7.92 -7.80 -9.82
C ASP A 155 6.65 -7.40 -10.57
N PHE A 156 6.60 -7.65 -11.87
CA PHE A 156 5.43 -7.48 -12.74
C PHE A 156 4.68 -8.80 -12.99
N SER A 157 4.97 -9.88 -12.25
CA SER A 157 4.33 -11.17 -12.49
C SER A 157 2.81 -11.06 -12.39
N LEU A 158 2.12 -11.59 -13.41
CA LEU A 158 0.66 -11.50 -13.61
C LEU A 158 0.12 -10.08 -13.88
N ALA A 159 0.96 -9.06 -13.98
CA ALA A 159 0.51 -7.69 -14.16
C ALA A 159 -0.03 -7.43 -15.57
N ASN A 160 -1.05 -6.58 -15.66
CA ASN A 160 -1.48 -6.01 -16.93
C ASN A 160 -0.72 -4.69 -17.16
N VAL A 161 0.31 -4.74 -18.00
CA VAL A 161 1.16 -3.58 -18.33
C VAL A 161 0.81 -3.03 -19.73
N THR A 162 -0.41 -3.27 -20.22
CA THR A 162 -0.80 -2.89 -21.58
C THR A 162 -0.88 -1.38 -21.79
N LYS A 163 -0.47 -0.91 -22.97
CA LYS A 163 -0.45 0.51 -23.35
C LYS A 163 0.34 1.43 -22.41
N ALA A 164 1.18 0.87 -21.54
CA ALA A 164 2.00 1.64 -20.63
C ALA A 164 3.15 2.33 -21.40
N ASN A 165 3.63 3.45 -20.87
CA ASN A 165 4.84 4.08 -21.36
C ASN A 165 6.04 3.60 -20.54
N LEU A 166 6.93 2.80 -21.11
CA LEU A 166 8.18 2.32 -20.51
C LEU A 166 9.41 2.96 -21.16
N THR A 167 9.24 4.07 -21.89
CA THR A 167 10.35 4.76 -22.57
C THR A 167 11.49 5.04 -21.59
N ASN A 168 12.71 4.64 -21.92
CA ASN A 168 13.92 4.80 -21.09
C ASN A 168 13.89 4.11 -19.70
N ALA A 169 12.88 3.31 -19.39
CA ALA A 169 12.81 2.65 -18.09
C ALA A 169 13.91 1.58 -17.96
N ASN A 170 14.49 1.45 -16.77
CA ASN A 170 15.46 0.40 -16.49
C ASN A 170 14.78 -0.76 -15.75
N LEU A 171 14.56 -1.88 -16.44
CA LEU A 171 13.92 -3.09 -15.89
C LEU A 171 14.94 -4.20 -15.57
N GLU A 172 16.24 -3.89 -15.43
CA GLU A 172 17.28 -4.89 -15.19
C GLU A 172 16.89 -5.84 -14.03
N GLY A 173 16.86 -7.14 -14.31
CA GLY A 173 16.49 -8.19 -13.35
C GLY A 173 15.03 -8.18 -12.88
N ALA A 174 14.14 -7.41 -13.51
CA ALA A 174 12.71 -7.44 -13.20
C ALA A 174 12.08 -8.80 -13.54
N LEU A 175 11.01 -9.16 -12.83
CA LEU A 175 10.25 -10.38 -13.08
C LEU A 175 8.99 -10.08 -13.89
N ALA A 176 8.79 -10.77 -15.02
CA ALA A 176 7.63 -10.60 -15.89
C ALA A 176 6.97 -11.94 -16.24
N THR A 177 6.77 -12.79 -15.23
CA THR A 177 6.34 -14.18 -15.40
C THR A 177 4.80 -14.33 -15.49
N GLY A 178 4.31 -15.52 -15.81
CA GLY A 178 2.88 -15.79 -15.93
C GLY A 178 2.19 -14.97 -17.03
N ASN A 179 0.91 -14.63 -16.88
CA ASN A 179 0.12 -13.93 -17.92
C ASN A 179 0.44 -12.43 -18.07
N THR A 180 1.63 -11.97 -17.68
CA THR A 180 2.06 -10.57 -17.84
C THR A 180 1.97 -10.13 -19.29
N SER A 181 1.33 -8.99 -19.54
CA SER A 181 1.07 -8.47 -20.89
C SER A 181 1.62 -7.06 -21.07
N PHE A 182 2.45 -6.88 -22.10
CA PHE A 182 3.01 -5.60 -22.53
C PHE A 182 2.37 -5.09 -23.83
N LYS A 183 1.19 -5.60 -24.20
CA LYS A 183 0.57 -5.30 -25.49
C LYS A 183 0.33 -3.80 -25.65
N GLY A 184 0.85 -3.21 -26.72
CA GLY A 184 0.70 -1.80 -27.07
C GLY A 184 1.52 -0.84 -26.22
N SER A 185 2.41 -1.34 -25.36
CA SER A 185 3.27 -0.50 -24.52
C SER A 185 4.42 0.06 -25.34
N ASN A 186 4.80 1.30 -25.06
CA ASN A 186 5.98 1.91 -25.66
C ASN A 186 7.22 1.49 -24.86
N ILE A 187 8.20 0.87 -25.52
CA ILE A 187 9.43 0.35 -24.90
C ILE A 187 10.70 0.95 -25.49
N THR A 188 10.61 2.05 -26.25
CA THR A 188 11.78 2.71 -26.83
C THR A 188 12.81 3.06 -25.76
N GLY A 189 14.04 2.57 -25.89
CA GLY A 189 15.10 2.80 -24.91
C GLY A 189 14.89 2.11 -23.56
N ALA A 190 13.91 1.22 -23.40
CA ALA A 190 13.78 0.41 -22.19
C ALA A 190 14.91 -0.63 -22.09
N ASP A 191 15.40 -0.91 -20.89
CA ASP A 191 16.44 -1.92 -20.64
C ASP A 191 15.82 -3.18 -20.02
N PHE A 192 15.89 -4.30 -20.73
CA PHE A 192 15.36 -5.61 -20.30
C PHE A 192 16.45 -6.60 -19.89
N THR A 193 17.65 -6.13 -19.55
CA THR A 193 18.76 -7.00 -19.14
C THR A 193 18.32 -7.94 -18.01
N ASP A 194 18.62 -9.23 -18.16
CA ASP A 194 18.27 -10.28 -17.19
C ASP A 194 16.77 -10.40 -16.85
N VAL A 195 15.87 -9.88 -17.69
CA VAL A 195 14.42 -10.10 -17.55
C VAL A 195 14.04 -11.45 -18.17
N PRO A 196 13.56 -12.43 -17.38
CA PRO A 196 13.09 -13.70 -17.93
C PRO A 196 11.78 -13.50 -18.69
N LEU A 197 11.84 -13.59 -20.01
CA LEU A 197 10.70 -13.52 -20.92
C LEU A 197 10.47 -14.87 -21.60
N ARG A 198 9.20 -15.25 -21.73
CA ARG A 198 8.82 -16.34 -22.63
C ARG A 198 9.07 -15.95 -24.09
N GLU A 199 9.17 -16.96 -24.95
CA GLU A 199 9.43 -16.77 -26.38
C GLU A 199 8.37 -15.89 -27.05
N ASP A 200 7.09 -16.08 -26.75
CA ASP A 200 5.98 -15.28 -27.28
C ASP A 200 6.04 -13.81 -26.84
N GLN A 201 6.40 -13.56 -25.57
CA GLN A 201 6.56 -12.20 -25.04
C GLN A 201 7.73 -11.49 -25.71
N ARG A 202 8.87 -12.19 -25.83
CA ARG A 202 10.08 -11.66 -26.47
C ARG A 202 9.81 -11.34 -27.94
N GLU A 203 9.19 -12.26 -28.69
CA GLU A 203 8.86 -12.06 -30.09
C GLU A 203 7.93 -10.85 -30.28
N TYR A 204 6.93 -10.70 -29.40
CA TYR A 204 6.05 -9.54 -29.43
C TYR A 204 6.81 -8.22 -29.19
N LEU A 205 7.64 -8.17 -28.14
CA LEU A 205 8.40 -6.98 -27.80
C LEU A 205 9.42 -6.62 -28.88
N CYS A 206 10.10 -7.60 -29.47
CA CYS A 206 11.08 -7.39 -30.53
C CYS A 206 10.51 -6.74 -31.81
N LYS A 207 9.18 -6.80 -32.04
CA LYS A 207 8.51 -6.11 -33.15
C LYS A 207 8.43 -4.61 -32.95
N ALA A 208 8.46 -4.13 -31.70
CA ALA A 208 8.36 -2.71 -31.34
C ALA A 208 9.63 -2.15 -30.69
N ALA A 209 10.63 -3.00 -30.43
CA ALA A 209 11.86 -2.62 -29.74
C ALA A 209 12.80 -1.79 -30.61
N ASP A 210 13.12 -0.59 -30.14
CA ASP A 210 14.11 0.33 -30.68
C ASP A 210 14.73 1.20 -29.57
N GLY A 211 15.70 2.05 -29.93
CA GLY A 211 16.32 2.99 -29.01
C GLY A 211 17.43 2.41 -28.12
N VAL A 212 18.06 3.32 -27.36
CA VAL A 212 19.13 3.05 -26.41
C VAL A 212 18.75 3.69 -25.08
N ASN A 213 18.88 2.95 -24.00
CA ASN A 213 18.57 3.46 -22.68
C ASN A 213 19.57 4.57 -22.30
N PRO A 214 19.12 5.81 -21.99
CA PRO A 214 20.03 6.91 -21.70
C PRO A 214 20.77 6.77 -20.36
N THR A 215 20.31 5.88 -19.48
CA THR A 215 20.92 5.64 -18.16
C THR A 215 21.97 4.54 -18.21
N THR A 216 21.69 3.44 -18.92
CA THR A 216 22.58 2.27 -18.98
C THR A 216 23.47 2.23 -20.23
N GLY A 217 23.06 2.90 -21.31
CA GLY A 217 23.73 2.83 -22.61
C GLY A 217 23.41 1.56 -23.41
N ASN A 218 22.56 0.67 -22.89
CA ASN A 218 22.20 -0.57 -23.57
C ASN A 218 21.11 -0.33 -24.64
N ALA A 219 21.24 -0.97 -25.80
CA ALA A 219 20.20 -0.95 -26.81
C ALA A 219 19.04 -1.89 -26.43
N THR A 220 17.80 -1.42 -26.54
CA THR A 220 16.62 -2.21 -26.12
C THR A 220 16.54 -3.57 -26.82
N ARG A 221 16.84 -3.60 -28.13
CA ARG A 221 16.85 -4.84 -28.93
C ARG A 221 17.88 -5.86 -28.44
N ASP A 222 19.04 -5.38 -28.01
CA ASP A 222 20.13 -6.23 -27.53
C ASP A 222 19.77 -6.83 -26.17
N THR A 223 19.22 -6.02 -25.25
CA THR A 223 18.77 -6.51 -23.93
C THR A 223 17.63 -7.51 -24.03
N LEU A 224 16.78 -7.39 -25.07
CA LEU A 224 15.73 -8.36 -25.38
C LEU A 224 16.23 -9.59 -26.14
N LEU A 225 17.52 -9.64 -26.52
CA LEU A 225 18.11 -10.67 -27.39
C LEU A 225 17.27 -10.91 -28.66
N CYS A 226 16.84 -9.83 -29.31
CA CYS A 226 16.12 -9.92 -30.57
C CYS A 226 17.02 -10.51 -31.67
N LYS A 227 16.46 -11.40 -32.49
CA LYS A 227 17.12 -11.95 -33.68
C LYS A 227 16.93 -11.06 -34.89
#